data_AF-A0A2E5T1B1-F1
#
_entry.id   AF-A0A2E5T1B1-F1
#
_cell.length_a   1.000
_cell.length_b   1.000
_cell.length_c   1.000
_cell.angle_alpha   90.00
_cell.angle_beta   90.00
_cell.angle_gamma   90.00
#
_symmetry.space_group_name_H-M   'P 1'
#
loop_
_entity.id
_entity.type
_entity.pdbx_description
1 polymer ?
#
loop_
_entity_poly.entity_id
_entity_poly.type
_entity_poly.pdbx_seq_one_letter_code
_entity_poly.pdbx_strand_id
1 'polypeptide(L)'
;MKFRSKLEERIADLLKELGVSYEYETHKLSYEIQHIYTPDFILPNGIILEAKGYWDSADRRKVKAIKDQNPTVDIRMVFQNPYNRISKKSKTTYAKWCEDKGIPWCSYATIPIEWLI
;
A
#
# COMPACT_ATOMS: atom_id res chain seq x y z
N MET A 1 -27.07 -21.63 -5.59
CA MET A 1 -26.07 -20.56 -5.82
C MET A 1 -26.20 -19.57 -4.67
N LYS A 2 -25.12 -19.09 -4.06
CA LYS A 2 -25.19 -18.06 -3.01
C LYS A 2 -24.58 -16.77 -3.55
N PHE A 3 -25.43 -15.82 -3.90
CA PHE A 3 -25.01 -14.49 -4.37
C PHE A 3 -24.41 -13.69 -3.22
N ARG A 4 -23.48 -12.78 -3.54
CA ARG A 4 -22.79 -11.93 -2.55
C ARG A 4 -23.60 -10.70 -2.20
N SER A 5 -24.60 -10.37 -3.00
CA SER A 5 -25.52 -9.27 -2.73
C SER A 5 -26.95 -9.54 -3.24
N LYS A 6 -27.93 -8.83 -2.68
CA LYS A 6 -29.32 -8.85 -3.15
C LYS A 6 -29.47 -8.33 -4.59
N LEU A 7 -28.54 -7.49 -5.03
CA LEU A 7 -28.55 -6.99 -6.41
C LEU A 7 -28.19 -8.10 -7.40
N GLU A 8 -27.13 -8.86 -7.11
CA GLU A 8 -26.72 -10.01 -7.92
C GLU A 8 -27.84 -11.06 -8.02
N GLU A 9 -28.54 -11.32 -6.92
CA GLU A 9 -29.71 -12.22 -6.90
C GLU A 9 -30.80 -11.75 -7.86
N ARG A 10 -31.17 -10.46 -7.81
CA ARG A 10 -32.18 -9.88 -8.73
C ARG A 10 -31.76 -9.95 -10.19
N ILE A 11 -30.47 -9.77 -10.49
CA ILE A 11 -29.94 -9.90 -11.86
C ILE A 11 -30.04 -11.35 -12.32
N ALA A 12 -29.67 -12.30 -11.46
CA ALA A 12 -29.77 -13.72 -11.77
C ALA A 12 -31.22 -14.17 -12.04
N ASP A 13 -32.18 -13.67 -11.27
CA ASP A 13 -33.60 -13.93 -11.49
C ASP A 13 -34.07 -13.35 -12.83
N LEU A 14 -33.70 -12.10 -13.14
CA LEU A 14 -34.01 -11.48 -14.43
C LEU A 14 -33.43 -12.28 -15.61
N LEU A 15 -32.16 -12.70 -15.53
CA LEU A 15 -31.52 -13.49 -16.59
C LEU A 15 -32.23 -14.84 -16.78
N LYS A 16 -32.67 -15.46 -15.67
CA LYS A 16 -33.47 -16.69 -15.71
C LYS A 16 -34.83 -16.49 -16.34
N GLU A 17 -35.55 -15.41 -16.00
CA GLU A 17 -36.84 -15.04 -16.60
C GLU A 17 -36.73 -14.78 -18.10
N LEU A 18 -35.61 -14.18 -18.53
CA LEU A 18 -35.30 -13.94 -19.94
C LEU A 18 -34.76 -15.20 -20.67
N GLY A 19 -34.61 -16.33 -19.99
CA GLY A 19 -34.09 -17.57 -20.58
C GLY A 19 -32.60 -17.51 -20.96
N VAL A 20 -31.84 -16.59 -20.37
CA VAL A 20 -30.41 -16.39 -20.64
C VAL A 20 -29.58 -17.24 -19.69
N SER A 21 -28.77 -18.16 -20.23
CA SER A 21 -27.80 -18.93 -19.45
C SER A 21 -26.62 -18.05 -19.03
N TYR A 22 -26.16 -18.18 -17.79
CA TYR A 22 -25.01 -17.45 -17.27
C TYR A 22 -24.13 -18.32 -16.39
N GLU A 23 -22.88 -17.90 -16.26
CA GLU A 23 -21.96 -18.38 -15.24
C GLU A 23 -21.76 -17.28 -14.19
N TYR A 24 -21.57 -17.66 -12.93
CA TYR A 24 -21.42 -16.72 -11.82
C TYR A 24 -20.12 -17.00 -11.06
N GLU A 25 -19.21 -16.00 -11.04
CA GLU A 25 -17.90 -16.04 -10.39
C GLU A 25 -17.04 -17.28 -10.73
N THR A 26 -17.17 -17.83 -11.95
CA THR A 26 -16.45 -19.05 -12.39
C THR A 26 -15.01 -18.80 -12.82
N HIS A 27 -14.73 -17.61 -13.37
CA HIS A 27 -13.42 -17.25 -13.92
C HIS A 27 -12.79 -16.09 -13.17
N LYS A 28 -11.45 -16.11 -13.06
CA LYS A 28 -10.66 -15.02 -12.51
C LYS A 28 -9.72 -14.50 -13.59
N LEU A 29 -9.69 -13.17 -13.75
CA LEU A 29 -8.80 -12.50 -14.69
C LEU A 29 -7.68 -11.83 -13.90
N SER A 30 -6.43 -12.17 -14.23
CA SER A 30 -5.26 -11.48 -13.71
C SER A 30 -5.06 -10.16 -14.46
N TYR A 31 -4.73 -9.10 -13.74
CA TYR A 31 -4.39 -7.79 -14.30
C TYR A 31 -3.32 -7.10 -13.46
N GLU A 32 -2.59 -6.17 -14.07
CA GLU A 32 -1.57 -5.34 -13.43
C GLU A 32 -1.90 -3.86 -13.69
N ILE A 33 -1.72 -3.03 -12.66
CA ILE A 33 -1.87 -1.57 -12.78
C ILE A 33 -0.51 -0.95 -12.48
N GLN A 34 0.03 -0.20 -13.46
CA GLN A 34 1.26 0.56 -13.29
C GLN A 34 0.99 1.91 -12.63
N HIS A 35 1.89 2.31 -11.74
CA HIS A 35 1.86 3.60 -11.07
C HIS A 35 3.23 4.26 -11.15
N ILE A 36 3.24 5.59 -11.22
CA ILE A 36 4.46 6.40 -11.12
C ILE A 36 4.57 6.91 -9.69
N TYR A 37 5.75 6.78 -9.11
CA TYR A 37 6.07 7.31 -7.79
C TYR A 37 6.84 8.61 -7.92
N THR A 38 6.36 9.65 -7.24
CA THR A 38 7.06 10.93 -7.09
C THR A 38 7.50 11.07 -5.63
N PRO A 39 8.81 11.10 -5.35
CA PRO A 39 9.34 11.34 -4.02
C PRO A 39 8.97 12.71 -3.46
N ASP A 40 8.80 12.82 -2.14
CA ASP A 40 8.58 14.13 -1.48
C ASP A 40 9.87 14.99 -1.48
N PHE A 41 11.00 14.39 -1.08
CA PHE A 41 12.29 15.07 -1.03
C PHE A 41 13.40 14.16 -1.57
N ILE A 42 14.30 14.76 -2.37
CA ILE A 42 15.48 14.10 -2.91
C ILE A 42 16.69 14.91 -2.44
N LEU A 43 17.58 14.28 -1.66
CA LEU A 43 18.78 14.91 -1.14
C LEU A 43 19.91 14.88 -2.18
N PRO A 44 20.91 15.79 -2.10
CA PRO A 44 22.02 15.84 -3.05
C PRO A 44 22.85 14.55 -3.14
N ASN A 45 22.88 13.76 -2.07
CA ASN A 45 23.56 12.45 -2.01
C ASN A 45 22.72 11.29 -2.60
N GLY A 46 21.52 11.57 -3.11
CA GLY A 46 20.63 10.59 -3.72
C GLY A 46 19.66 9.89 -2.76
N ILE A 47 19.72 10.17 -1.46
CA ILE A 47 18.74 9.67 -0.49
C ILE A 47 17.38 10.32 -0.75
N ILE A 48 16.34 9.50 -0.75
CA ILE A 48 14.95 9.93 -0.83
C ILE A 48 14.33 9.92 0.56
N LEU A 49 13.69 11.03 0.95
CA LEU A 49 12.89 11.11 2.16
C LEU A 49 11.40 11.18 1.78
N GLU A 50 10.62 10.17 2.18
CA GLU A 50 9.16 10.17 2.06
C GLU A 50 8.55 10.56 3.42
N ALA A 51 7.83 11.68 3.47
CA ALA A 51 7.23 12.20 4.69
C ALA A 51 5.81 11.64 4.87
N LYS A 52 5.51 11.11 6.07
CA LYS A 52 4.18 10.56 6.36
C LYS A 52 3.66 10.89 7.76
N GLY A 53 2.49 11.51 7.82
CA GLY A 53 1.68 11.63 9.03
C GLY A 53 0.82 10.40 9.24
N TYR A 54 -0.28 10.30 8.48
CA TYR A 54 -1.09 9.10 8.38
C TYR A 54 -0.49 8.16 7.32
N TRP A 55 -0.31 6.89 7.67
CA TRP A 55 0.24 5.89 6.77
C TRP A 55 -0.70 4.70 6.68
N ASP A 56 -1.40 4.60 5.55
CA ASP A 56 -2.44 3.62 5.33
C ASP A 56 -1.88 2.31 4.71
N SER A 57 -2.76 1.36 4.43
CA SER A 57 -2.34 0.08 3.85
C SER A 57 -1.90 0.18 2.38
N ALA A 58 -2.43 1.15 1.63
CA ALA A 58 -2.08 1.35 0.23
C ALA A 58 -0.67 1.95 0.11
N ASP A 59 -0.36 3.00 0.88
CA ASP A 59 0.96 3.62 0.92
C ASP A 59 2.04 2.63 1.40
N ARG A 60 1.75 1.76 2.37
CA ARG A 60 2.70 0.70 2.77
C ARG A 60 3.01 -0.26 1.63
N ARG A 61 1.97 -0.68 0.88
CA ARG A 61 2.15 -1.55 -0.29
C ARG A 61 2.94 -0.84 -1.39
N LYS A 62 2.66 0.45 -1.61
CA LYS A 62 3.40 1.32 -2.54
C LYS A 62 4.90 1.36 -2.19
N VAL A 63 5.26 1.72 -0.96
CA VAL A 63 6.67 1.80 -0.52
C VAL A 63 7.37 0.44 -0.65
N LYS A 64 6.70 -0.65 -0.27
CA LYS A 64 7.24 -2.00 -0.47
C LYS A 64 7.50 -2.29 -1.95
N ALA A 65 6.53 -2.04 -2.81
CA ALA A 65 6.64 -2.28 -4.25
C ALA A 65 7.76 -1.44 -4.88
N ILE A 66 7.88 -0.16 -4.50
CA ILE A 66 8.98 0.71 -4.96
C ILE A 66 10.32 0.08 -4.61
N LYS A 67 10.51 -0.36 -3.37
CA LYS A 67 11.78 -0.95 -2.93
C LYS A 67 12.07 -2.30 -3.59
N ASP A 68 11.05 -3.14 -3.75
CA ASP A 68 11.17 -4.45 -4.43
C ASP A 68 11.53 -4.27 -5.91
N GLN A 69 10.94 -3.27 -6.59
CA GLN A 69 11.13 -3.03 -8.02
C GLN A 69 12.31 -2.10 -8.35
N ASN A 70 12.81 -1.33 -7.37
CA ASN A 70 13.90 -0.37 -7.53
C ASN A 70 14.93 -0.58 -6.40
N PRO A 71 15.64 -1.71 -6.37
CA PRO A 71 16.50 -2.09 -5.24
C PRO A 71 17.69 -1.13 -5.01
N THR A 72 18.06 -0.33 -6.01
CA THR A 72 19.14 0.67 -5.92
C THR A 72 18.70 2.00 -5.33
N VAL A 73 17.40 2.22 -5.17
CA VAL A 73 16.86 3.48 -4.64
C VAL A 73 16.90 3.47 -3.10
N ASP A 74 17.58 4.44 -2.51
CA ASP A 74 17.64 4.63 -1.06
C ASP A 74 16.47 5.48 -0.57
N ILE A 75 15.30 4.84 -0.45
CA ILE A 75 14.10 5.43 0.14
C ILE A 75 14.07 5.22 1.66
N ARG A 76 13.91 6.33 2.38
CA ARG A 76 13.80 6.39 3.84
C ARG A 76 12.50 7.07 4.25
N MET A 77 11.88 6.58 5.32
CA MET A 77 10.60 7.09 5.80
C MET A 77 10.79 8.13 6.92
N VAL A 78 10.15 9.28 6.80
CA VAL A 78 10.15 10.33 7.82
C VAL A 78 8.74 10.49 8.38
N PHE A 79 8.52 10.02 9.61
CA PHE A 79 7.19 9.95 10.20
C PHE A 79 6.89 11.13 11.13
N GLN A 80 5.63 11.60 11.15
CA GLN A 80 5.14 12.49 12.20
C GLN A 80 5.13 11.79 13.57
N ASN A 81 4.64 10.55 13.61
CA ASN A 81 4.69 9.69 14.78
C ASN A 81 4.97 8.24 14.34
N PRO A 82 6.21 7.76 14.46
CA PRO A 82 6.61 6.42 14.00
C PRO A 82 6.00 5.28 14.82
N TYR A 83 5.50 5.55 16.03
CA TYR A 83 4.92 4.56 16.94
C TYR A 83 3.41 4.39 16.75
N ASN A 84 2.81 5.10 15.80
CA ASN A 84 1.43 4.85 15.39
C ASN A 84 1.26 3.42 14.88
N ARG A 85 0.15 2.78 15.25
CA ARG A 85 -0.20 1.42 14.83
C ARG A 85 -0.66 1.41 13.37
N ILE A 86 -0.28 0.40 12.59
CA ILE A 86 -0.66 0.27 11.17
C ILE A 86 -2.18 0.15 10.94
N SER A 87 -2.92 -0.24 11.98
CA SER A 87 -4.38 -0.21 12.06
C SER A 87 -4.80 -0.27 13.53
N LYS A 88 -6.06 0.05 13.83
CA LYS A 88 -6.61 0.01 15.20
C LYS A 88 -6.47 -1.38 15.86
N LYS A 89 -6.46 -2.46 15.07
CA LYS A 89 -6.41 -3.84 15.56
C LYS A 89 -4.98 -4.40 15.64
N SER A 90 -4.02 -3.89 14.86
CA SER A 90 -2.68 -4.46 14.75
C SER A 90 -1.75 -3.94 15.85
N LYS A 91 -0.97 -4.79 16.52
CA LYS A 91 0.08 -4.35 17.47
C LYS A 91 1.32 -3.76 16.77
N THR A 92 1.47 -3.96 15.47
CA THR A 92 2.60 -3.46 14.69
C THR A 92 2.52 -1.94 14.49
N THR A 93 3.61 -1.25 14.77
CA THR A 93 3.78 0.19 14.53
C THR A 93 4.35 0.48 13.14
N TYR A 94 4.35 1.74 12.70
CA TYR A 94 5.00 2.14 11.45
C TYR A 94 6.50 1.83 11.48
N ALA A 95 7.17 2.20 12.57
CA ALA A 95 8.57 1.86 12.87
C ALA A 95 8.83 0.36 12.74
N LYS A 96 8.06 -0.46 13.48
CA LYS A 96 8.25 -1.91 13.48
C LYS A 96 8.05 -2.51 12.09
N TRP A 97 7.07 -2.01 11.34
CA TRP A 97 6.83 -2.47 9.97
C TRP A 97 8.01 -2.16 9.04
N CYS A 98 8.68 -1.02 9.23
CA CYS A 98 9.86 -0.61 8.46
C CYS A 98 11.09 -1.43 8.83
N GLU A 99 11.34 -1.64 10.13
CA GLU A 99 12.40 -2.51 10.64
C GLU A 99 12.31 -3.93 10.05
N ASP A 100 11.11 -4.52 10.07
CA ASP A 100 10.87 -5.87 9.54
C ASP A 100 11.13 -5.98 8.02
N LYS A 101 11.28 -4.85 7.30
CA LYS A 101 11.54 -4.78 5.86
C LYS A 101 12.88 -4.13 5.52
N GLY A 102 13.70 -3.81 6.52
CA GLY A 102 14.96 -3.10 6.30
C GLY A 102 14.77 -1.74 5.62
N ILE A 103 13.70 -1.02 5.95
CA ILE A 103 13.46 0.35 5.46
C ILE A 103 13.92 1.32 6.56
N PRO A 104 14.96 2.15 6.32
CA PRO A 104 15.37 3.16 7.28
C PRO A 104 14.22 4.14 7.55
N TRP A 105 14.07 4.55 8.80
CA TRP A 105 13.02 5.47 9.20
C TRP A 105 13.48 6.36 10.36
N CYS A 106 12.85 7.52 10.50
CA CYS A 106 13.02 8.39 11.66
C CYS A 106 11.73 9.16 11.97
N SER A 107 11.70 9.86 13.10
CA SER A 107 10.73 10.94 13.31
C SER A 107 11.17 12.18 12.54
N TYR A 108 10.23 12.97 12.02
CA TYR A 108 10.52 14.25 11.37
C TYR A 108 11.29 15.23 12.26
N ALA A 109 11.11 15.12 13.58
CA ALA A 109 11.79 15.97 14.56
C ALA A 109 13.26 15.59 14.78
N THR A 110 13.69 14.42 14.30
CA THR A 110 15.01 13.84 14.58
C THR A 110 15.57 13.16 13.32
N ILE A 111 15.58 13.86 12.19
CA ILE A 111 16.24 13.37 10.97
C ILE A 111 17.74 13.24 11.27
N PRO A 112 18.33 12.04 11.14
CA PRO A 112 19.73 11.86 11.47
C PRO A 112 20.66 12.65 10.54
N ILE A 113 21.70 13.26 11.10
CA ILE A 113 22.64 14.12 10.35
C ILE A 113 23.35 13.30 9.26
N GLU A 114 23.63 12.03 9.52
CA GLU A 114 24.26 11.12 8.57
C GLU A 114 23.39 10.83 7.33
N TRP A 115 22.12 11.27 7.29
CA TRP A 115 21.31 11.22 6.08
C TRP A 115 21.48 12.47 5.21
N LEU A 116 21.91 13.58 5.81
CA LEU A 116 21.93 14.90 5.19
C LEU A 116 23.28 15.28 4.57
N ILE A 117 24.31 14.47 4.83
CA ILE A 117 25.69 14.68 4.37
C ILE A 117 26.05 13.89 3.12
#